data_AF-A0A0S2JEM8-F1
#
_entry.id   AF-A0A0S2JEM8-F1
#
_cell.length_a   1.000
_cell.length_b   1.000
_cell.length_c   1.000
_cell.angle_alpha   90.00
_cell.angle_beta   90.00
_cell.angle_gamma   90.00
#
_symmetry.space_group_name_H-M   'P 1'
#
loop_
_entity.id
_entity.type
_entity.pdbx_description
1 polymer ?
#
loop_
_entity_poly.entity_id
_entity_poly.type
_entity_poly.pdbx_seq_one_letter_code
_entity_poly.pdbx_strand_id
1 'polypeptide(L)'
;MATARKQQVSLIDTCYYHCISRCVRRAFLCGEDKLTGQSFEHRRGWVKDKLLALSQTFAIDVCAYAVMSNHTHLVLHVDVEQAKAWSMHEVVTRWHQLFKGTLITQQYLRGEKLIKPLQQILEETAEVYRARLIDISWFMRILNESIAVQANKEDGCTGRFWEGRFKSQALLDEAAVIACMAYVDLNPIRANIATTPETSNHTSIQQRIHSAKKAKQPKVLFPFIGNPRQNAPKGLAFELTEYIELVDLTGRCIREDKCGYIDNNLPNILTRLNISTENWLVLTTQFRTLFHGAVGNPKALTEFCQHQHLKKRAAVSVCQKLFA
;
A
#
# COMPACT_ATOMS: atom_id res chain seq x y z
N MET A 1 18.57 4.11 -14.99
CA MET A 1 19.34 4.45 -13.78
C MET A 1 18.49 4.18 -12.56
N ALA A 2 19.06 3.65 -11.48
CA ALA A 2 18.34 3.48 -10.21
C ALA A 2 18.18 4.86 -9.55
N THR A 3 16.97 5.40 -9.55
CA THR A 3 16.63 6.67 -8.89
C THR A 3 16.69 6.51 -7.37
N ALA A 4 17.20 7.51 -6.64
CA ALA A 4 17.23 7.47 -5.18
C ALA A 4 15.80 7.56 -4.61
N ARG A 5 15.48 6.83 -3.52
CA ARG A 5 14.11 6.79 -2.96
C ARG A 5 13.56 8.15 -2.53
N LYS A 6 14.43 9.05 -2.06
CA LYS A 6 14.09 10.46 -1.77
C LYS A 6 13.58 11.24 -2.99
N GLN A 7 13.78 10.72 -4.19
CA GLN A 7 13.30 11.26 -5.47
C GLN A 7 12.16 10.42 -6.06
N GLN A 8 11.77 9.31 -5.41
CA GLN A 8 10.64 8.47 -5.83
C GLN A 8 9.39 8.72 -4.97
N VAL A 9 9.58 9.14 -3.71
CA VAL A 9 8.51 9.53 -2.80
C VAL A 9 8.57 11.04 -2.63
N SER A 10 7.54 11.73 -3.11
CA SER A 10 7.34 13.16 -2.96
C SER A 10 5.96 13.43 -2.36
N LEU A 11 5.94 13.73 -1.07
CA LEU A 11 4.70 14.02 -0.34
C LEU A 11 4.10 15.38 -0.72
N ILE A 12 4.83 16.22 -1.45
CA ILE A 12 4.33 17.46 -2.03
C ILE A 12 3.41 17.15 -3.23
N ASP A 13 3.74 16.10 -3.99
CA ASP A 13 3.01 15.75 -5.21
C ASP A 13 1.88 14.75 -4.94
N THR A 14 2.08 13.79 -4.04
CA THR A 14 1.03 12.87 -3.60
C THR A 14 1.38 12.19 -2.28
N CYS A 15 0.35 11.90 -1.49
CA CYS A 15 0.43 11.05 -0.30
C CYS A 15 0.16 9.56 -0.59
N TYR A 16 -0.17 9.18 -1.84
CA TYR A 16 -0.53 7.80 -2.20
C TYR A 16 0.54 7.07 -3.02
N TYR A 17 0.84 5.83 -2.62
CA TYR A 17 1.89 5.03 -3.25
C TYR A 17 1.52 3.54 -3.38
N HIS A 18 1.82 2.98 -4.55
CA HIS A 18 1.82 1.53 -4.76
C HIS A 18 3.20 0.94 -4.48
N CYS A 19 3.29 0.07 -3.49
CA CYS A 19 4.51 -0.60 -3.06
C CYS A 19 4.48 -2.09 -3.37
N ILE A 20 5.60 -2.63 -3.86
CA ILE A 20 5.74 -4.05 -4.20
C ILE A 20 7.06 -4.60 -3.67
N SER A 21 6.98 -5.66 -2.86
CA SER A 21 8.15 -6.46 -2.43
C SER A 21 8.04 -7.87 -3.00
N ARG A 22 9.08 -8.37 -3.66
CA ARG A 22 9.12 -9.73 -4.25
C ARG A 22 10.22 -10.56 -3.60
N CYS A 23 10.01 -11.86 -3.42
CA CYS A 23 11.01 -12.77 -2.87
C CYS A 23 12.05 -13.18 -3.93
N VAL A 24 13.28 -13.52 -3.50
CA VAL A 24 14.34 -14.06 -4.38
C VAL A 24 14.33 -15.59 -4.41
N ARG A 25 15.22 -16.18 -5.22
CA ARG A 25 15.63 -17.60 -5.15
C ARG A 25 14.53 -18.64 -5.39
N ARG A 26 13.42 -18.27 -6.05
CA ARG A 26 12.20 -19.11 -6.06
C ARG A 26 11.69 -19.42 -4.63
N ALA A 27 12.13 -18.67 -3.62
CA ALA A 27 11.58 -18.76 -2.27
C ALA A 27 10.11 -18.33 -2.33
N PHE A 28 9.26 -19.15 -1.73
CA PHE A 28 7.87 -18.81 -1.54
C PHE A 28 7.78 -17.84 -0.36
N LEU A 29 7.15 -16.68 -0.61
CA LEU A 29 6.65 -15.86 0.48
C LEU A 29 5.65 -16.68 1.29
N CYS A 30 4.80 -17.39 0.57
CA CYS A 30 3.75 -18.27 1.05
C CYS A 30 3.30 -19.18 -0.10
N GLY A 31 2.49 -20.18 0.20
CA GLY A 31 2.05 -21.16 -0.80
C GLY A 31 2.81 -22.47 -0.75
N GLU A 32 2.39 -23.39 -1.61
CA GLU A 32 2.93 -24.73 -1.68
C GLU A 32 4.13 -24.76 -2.63
N ASP A 33 5.25 -25.26 -2.14
CA ASP A 33 6.39 -25.61 -2.96
C ASP A 33 6.11 -26.91 -3.71
N LYS A 34 5.85 -26.81 -5.00
CA LYS A 34 5.54 -27.97 -5.86
C LYS A 34 6.65 -29.01 -5.94
N LEU A 35 7.89 -28.67 -5.59
CA LEU A 35 9.01 -29.61 -5.62
C LEU A 35 9.10 -30.45 -4.34
N THR A 36 8.84 -29.85 -3.19
CA THR A 36 8.99 -30.51 -1.88
C THR A 36 7.64 -30.93 -1.28
N GLY A 37 6.52 -30.40 -1.78
CA GLY A 37 5.18 -30.54 -1.19
C GLY A 37 4.98 -29.75 0.09
N GLN A 38 5.97 -28.95 0.51
CA GLN A 38 5.88 -28.16 1.74
C GLN A 38 4.99 -26.94 1.53
N SER A 39 4.03 -26.73 2.44
CA SER A 39 3.17 -25.55 2.43
C SER A 39 3.71 -24.46 3.36
N PHE A 40 3.81 -23.24 2.82
CA PHE A 40 4.15 -22.02 3.55
C PHE A 40 2.96 -21.06 3.64
N GLU A 41 1.74 -21.55 3.45
CA GLU A 41 0.55 -20.68 3.40
C GLU A 41 0.31 -19.89 4.70
N HIS A 42 0.70 -20.43 5.85
CA HIS A 42 0.62 -19.74 7.14
C HIS A 42 1.37 -18.40 7.15
N ARG A 43 2.40 -18.23 6.32
CA ARG A 43 3.17 -16.98 6.21
C ARG A 43 2.33 -15.81 5.68
N ARG A 44 1.21 -16.05 4.96
CA ARG A 44 0.29 -14.95 4.57
C ARG A 44 -0.30 -14.24 5.78
N GLY A 45 -0.58 -15.01 6.84
CA GLY A 45 -1.01 -14.47 8.13
C GLY A 45 0.03 -13.52 8.71
N TRP A 46 1.30 -13.95 8.76
CA TRP A 46 2.40 -13.14 9.29
C TRP A 46 2.53 -11.79 8.58
N VAL A 47 2.46 -11.80 7.24
CA VAL A 47 2.55 -10.58 6.42
C VAL A 47 1.37 -9.66 6.71
N LYS A 48 0.14 -10.20 6.69
CA LYS A 48 -1.09 -9.44 6.93
C LYS A 48 -1.06 -8.81 8.33
N ASP A 49 -0.78 -9.60 9.36
CA ASP A 49 -0.83 -9.15 10.75
C ASP A 49 0.26 -8.10 11.02
N LYS A 50 1.48 -8.30 10.49
CA LYS A 50 2.54 -7.31 10.61
C LYS A 50 2.21 -6.01 9.86
N LEU A 51 1.67 -6.11 8.66
CA LEU A 51 1.24 -4.95 7.86
C LEU A 51 0.23 -4.10 8.61
N LEU A 52 -0.83 -4.73 9.12
CA LEU A 52 -1.91 -4.04 9.84
C LEU A 52 -1.45 -3.53 11.21
N ALA A 53 -0.53 -4.22 11.88
CA ALA A 53 0.08 -3.70 13.12
C ALA A 53 0.91 -2.43 12.83
N LEU A 54 1.69 -2.41 11.75
CA LEU A 54 2.49 -1.24 11.38
C LEU A 54 1.62 -0.03 11.03
N SER A 55 0.45 -0.23 10.39
CA SER A 55 -0.47 0.89 10.09
C SER A 55 -1.09 1.52 11.33
N GLN A 56 -1.12 0.82 12.48
CA GLN A 56 -1.55 1.40 13.74
C GLN A 56 -0.46 2.21 14.43
N THR A 57 0.81 1.95 14.13
CA THR A 57 1.96 2.64 14.74
C THR A 57 2.42 3.84 13.91
N PHE A 58 2.55 3.66 12.59
CA PHE A 58 2.94 4.69 11.63
C PHE A 58 1.75 5.61 11.29
N ALA A 59 2.06 6.81 10.80
CA ALA A 59 1.07 7.68 10.15
C ALA A 59 0.99 7.32 8.66
N ILE A 60 0.77 6.02 8.41
CA ILE A 60 0.67 5.44 7.08
C ILE A 60 -0.50 4.46 7.08
N ASP A 61 -1.55 4.80 6.35
CA ASP A 61 -2.75 3.99 6.23
C ASP A 61 -2.62 2.98 5.08
N VAL A 62 -3.28 1.84 5.23
CA VAL A 62 -3.36 0.81 4.18
C VAL A 62 -4.67 0.98 3.42
N CYS A 63 -4.58 1.45 2.17
CA CYS A 63 -5.73 1.61 1.29
C CYS A 63 -6.17 0.27 0.70
N ALA A 64 -5.21 -0.48 0.14
CA ALA A 64 -5.42 -1.83 -0.37
C ALA A 64 -4.17 -2.69 -0.18
N TYR A 65 -4.34 -4.00 -0.09
CA TYR A 65 -3.23 -4.95 -0.06
C TYR A 65 -3.65 -6.32 -0.63
N ALA A 66 -2.68 -7.01 -1.22
CA ALA A 66 -2.78 -8.42 -1.59
C ALA A 66 -1.45 -9.12 -1.31
N VAL A 67 -1.49 -10.19 -0.52
CA VAL A 67 -0.33 -11.04 -0.25
C VAL A 67 -0.35 -12.19 -1.25
N MET A 68 0.61 -12.21 -2.17
CA MET A 68 0.77 -13.24 -3.21
C MET A 68 1.82 -14.26 -2.81
N SER A 69 1.88 -15.40 -3.51
CA SER A 69 2.78 -16.52 -3.14
C SER A 69 4.27 -16.16 -3.15
N ASN A 70 4.68 -15.14 -3.90
CA ASN A 70 6.08 -14.72 -3.99
C ASN A 70 6.29 -13.20 -3.94
N HIS A 71 5.24 -12.41 -3.66
CA HIS A 71 5.34 -10.96 -3.55
C HIS A 71 4.16 -10.36 -2.79
N THR A 72 4.28 -9.12 -2.36
CA THR A 72 3.19 -8.32 -1.81
C THR A 72 2.89 -7.14 -2.72
N HIS A 73 1.61 -6.78 -2.79
CA HIS A 73 1.15 -5.52 -3.37
C HIS A 73 0.46 -4.71 -2.30
N LEU A 74 0.89 -3.46 -2.08
CA LEU A 74 0.35 -2.56 -1.07
C LEU A 74 0.02 -1.21 -1.72
N VAL A 75 -1.15 -0.64 -1.43
CA VAL A 75 -1.47 0.76 -1.71
C VAL A 75 -1.53 1.48 -0.37
N LEU A 76 -0.62 2.44 -0.18
CA LEU A 76 -0.41 3.14 1.08
C LEU A 76 -0.76 4.62 0.95
N HIS A 77 -1.28 5.20 2.01
CA HIS A 77 -1.53 6.64 2.18
C HIS A 77 -0.67 7.17 3.32
N VAL A 78 0.05 8.27 3.12
CA VAL A 78 0.89 8.91 4.16
C VAL A 78 0.15 10.10 4.76
N ASP A 79 -0.21 10.02 6.05
CA ASP A 79 -0.92 11.10 6.76
C ASP A 79 0.06 12.02 7.52
N VAL A 80 0.65 12.95 6.77
CA VAL A 80 1.59 13.94 7.33
C VAL A 80 0.94 14.79 8.42
N GLU A 81 -0.34 15.14 8.26
CA GLU A 81 -1.05 15.99 9.21
C GLU A 81 -1.33 15.26 10.53
N GLN A 82 -1.62 13.97 10.49
CA GLN A 82 -1.70 13.15 11.71
C GLN A 82 -0.35 13.11 12.44
N ALA A 83 0.75 12.93 11.72
CA ALA A 83 2.07 12.90 12.35
C ALA A 83 2.46 14.24 12.99
N LYS A 84 2.09 15.37 12.36
CA LYS A 84 2.28 16.71 12.91
C LYS A 84 1.44 16.97 14.15
N ALA A 85 0.23 16.42 14.19
CA ALA A 85 -0.67 16.57 15.34
C ALA A 85 -0.21 15.80 16.58
N TRP A 86 0.64 14.78 16.43
CA TRP A 86 1.14 14.02 17.57
C TRP A 86 2.08 14.82 18.47
N SER A 87 1.78 14.73 19.77
CA SER A 87 2.70 15.18 20.82
C SER A 87 4.01 14.40 20.78
N MET A 88 5.07 14.98 21.36
CA MET A 88 6.35 14.30 21.55
C MET A 88 6.17 12.96 22.28
N HIS A 89 5.28 12.91 23.28
CA HIS A 89 4.98 11.70 24.02
C HIS A 89 4.40 10.60 23.13
N GLU A 90 3.43 10.93 22.26
CA GLU A 90 2.85 9.98 21.32
C GLU A 90 3.89 9.47 20.31
N VAL A 91 4.72 10.36 19.76
CA VAL A 91 5.77 10.00 18.80
C VAL A 91 6.76 9.01 19.42
N VAL A 92 7.24 9.30 20.63
CA VAL A 92 8.19 8.42 21.34
C VAL A 92 7.53 7.09 21.69
N THR A 93 6.31 7.11 22.23
CA THR A 93 5.55 5.89 22.56
C THR A 93 5.33 5.01 21.33
N ARG A 94 4.93 5.59 20.19
CA ARG A 94 4.76 4.87 18.92
C ARG A 94 6.07 4.25 18.45
N TRP A 95 7.16 5.01 18.47
CA TRP A 95 8.47 4.49 18.09
C TRP A 95 8.91 3.32 18.97
N HIS A 96 8.60 3.38 20.27
CA HIS A 96 8.94 2.33 21.24
C HIS A 96 8.13 1.04 21.08
N GLN A 97 7.02 1.06 20.35
CA GLN A 97 6.31 -0.17 19.95
C GLN A 97 7.11 -1.00 18.93
N LEU A 98 8.08 -0.39 18.24
CA LEU A 98 8.85 -1.03 17.16
C LEU A 98 10.31 -1.27 17.55
N PHE A 99 10.88 -0.36 18.34
CA PHE A 99 12.29 -0.36 18.71
C PHE A 99 12.45 -0.03 20.19
N LYS A 100 13.56 -0.45 20.80
CA LYS A 100 13.84 -0.12 22.22
C LYS A 100 14.05 1.39 22.49
N GLY A 101 14.25 2.19 21.45
CA GLY A 101 14.61 3.62 21.59
C GLY A 101 16.00 3.85 22.21
N THR A 102 16.29 5.10 22.54
CA THR A 102 17.50 5.52 23.29
C THR A 102 17.25 5.54 24.79
N LEU A 103 18.31 5.51 25.60
CA LEU A 103 18.19 5.65 27.07
C LEU A 103 17.40 6.90 27.46
N ILE A 104 17.67 8.05 26.82
CA ILE A 104 16.96 9.32 27.09
C ILE A 104 15.46 9.17 26.83
N THR A 105 15.07 8.58 25.70
CA THR A 105 13.65 8.39 25.38
C THR A 105 12.96 7.40 26.32
N GLN A 106 13.67 6.40 26.84
CA GLN A 106 13.15 5.47 27.85
C GLN A 106 12.96 6.17 29.21
N GLN A 107 13.93 7.00 29.63
CA GLN A 107 13.83 7.80 30.85
C GLN A 107 12.63 8.76 30.78
N TYR A 108 12.45 9.40 29.62
CA TYR A 108 11.31 10.27 29.37
C TYR A 108 9.97 9.54 29.51
N LEU A 109 9.82 8.35 28.92
CA LEU A 109 8.59 7.56 29.05
C LEU A 109 8.33 7.07 30.49
N ARG A 110 9.37 6.94 31.32
CA ARG A 110 9.23 6.63 32.75
C ARG A 110 8.90 7.86 33.62
N GLY A 111 8.82 9.06 33.03
CA GLY A 111 8.55 10.30 33.76
C GLY A 111 9.74 10.83 34.57
N GLU A 112 10.96 10.38 34.26
CA GLU A 112 12.17 10.86 34.93
C GLU A 112 12.47 12.32 34.56
N LYS A 113 12.98 13.10 35.52
CA LYS A 113 13.40 14.48 35.28
C LYS A 113 14.70 14.52 34.47
N LEU A 114 14.62 15.01 33.24
CA LEU A 114 15.78 15.25 32.39
C LEU A 114 16.34 16.67 32.62
N ILE A 115 17.66 16.79 32.68
CA ILE A 115 18.33 18.11 32.66
C ILE A 115 18.12 18.80 31.30
N LYS A 116 18.18 20.14 31.26
CA LYS A 116 17.88 20.94 30.06
C LYS A 116 18.60 20.47 28.78
N PRO A 117 19.90 20.14 28.77
CA PRO A 117 20.56 19.64 27.56
C PRO A 117 19.98 18.32 27.05
N LEU A 118 19.56 17.42 27.96
CA LEU A 118 18.94 16.15 27.58
C LEU A 118 17.51 16.33 27.06
N GLN A 119 16.80 17.37 27.50
CA GLN A 119 15.49 17.72 26.96
C GLN A 119 15.58 18.15 25.49
N GLN A 120 16.58 18.97 25.15
CA GLN A 120 16.80 19.36 23.75
C GLN A 120 17.14 18.15 22.87
N ILE A 121 18.01 17.26 23.34
CA ILE A 121 18.34 16.02 22.61
C ILE A 121 17.11 15.12 22.44
N LEU A 122 16.23 15.07 23.43
CA LEU A 122 14.97 14.33 23.35
C LEU A 122 14.04 14.91 22.28
N GLU A 123 13.87 16.24 22.24
CA GLU A 123 13.05 16.93 21.24
C GLU A 123 13.57 16.67 19.83
N GLU A 124 14.87 16.84 19.60
CA GLU A 124 15.52 16.54 18.31
C GLU A 124 15.35 15.06 17.93
N THR A 125 15.49 14.14 18.89
CA THR A 125 15.27 12.71 18.68
C THR A 125 13.81 12.42 18.30
N ALA A 126 12.85 13.08 18.94
CA ALA A 126 11.44 12.93 18.64
C ALA A 126 11.11 13.42 17.23
N GLU A 127 11.69 14.53 16.76
CA GLU A 127 11.52 14.97 15.37
C GLU A 127 12.05 13.93 14.36
N VAL A 128 13.20 13.32 14.65
CA VAL A 128 13.73 12.22 13.84
C VAL A 128 12.76 11.04 13.81
N TYR A 129 12.15 10.68 14.95
CA TYR A 129 11.17 9.60 15.01
C TYR A 129 9.89 9.95 14.26
N ARG A 130 9.37 11.17 14.39
CA ARG A 130 8.19 11.65 13.65
C ARG A 130 8.42 11.56 12.15
N ALA A 131 9.57 12.03 11.66
CA ALA A 131 9.93 11.93 10.25
C ALA A 131 10.00 10.48 9.75
N ARG A 132 10.48 9.55 10.59
CA ARG A 132 10.51 8.12 10.24
C ARG A 132 9.14 7.46 10.25
N LEU A 133 8.22 7.90 11.12
CA LEU A 133 6.86 7.35 11.23
C LEU A 133 5.93 7.73 10.06
N ILE A 134 6.37 8.62 9.17
CA ILE A 134 5.70 8.92 7.88
C ILE A 134 6.48 8.38 6.67
N ASP A 135 7.65 7.77 6.88
CA ASP A 135 8.53 7.34 5.80
C ASP A 135 8.18 5.91 5.33
N ILE A 136 7.74 5.81 4.08
CA ILE A 136 7.38 4.54 3.43
C ILE A 136 8.56 3.56 3.40
N SER A 137 9.80 4.05 3.24
CA SER A 137 10.97 3.18 3.25
C SER A 137 11.21 2.58 4.63
N TRP A 138 10.97 3.34 5.71
CA TRP A 138 11.00 2.80 7.08
C TRP A 138 9.90 1.78 7.30
N PHE A 139 8.67 2.09 6.89
CA PHE A 139 7.53 1.17 6.96
C PHE A 139 7.84 -0.16 6.25
N MET A 140 8.24 -0.09 4.98
CA MET A 140 8.56 -1.25 4.16
C MET A 140 9.77 -2.02 4.66
N ARG A 141 10.77 -1.32 5.25
CA ARG A 141 11.93 -1.98 5.84
C ARG A 141 11.52 -2.86 7.01
N ILE A 142 10.74 -2.33 7.95
CA ILE A 142 10.31 -3.09 9.14
C ILE A 142 9.40 -4.25 8.75
N LEU A 143 8.48 -4.04 7.80
CA LEU A 143 7.63 -5.11 7.28
C LEU A 143 8.48 -6.23 6.66
N ASN A 144 9.33 -5.89 5.70
CA ASN A 144 10.14 -6.87 4.98
C ASN A 144 11.14 -7.58 5.89
N GLU A 145 11.83 -6.85 6.78
CA GLU A 145 12.82 -7.42 7.69
C GLU A 145 12.18 -8.44 8.65
N SER A 146 11.03 -8.10 9.25
CA SER A 146 10.31 -8.99 10.16
C SER A 146 9.98 -10.32 9.51
N ILE A 147 9.48 -10.29 8.27
CA ILE A 147 9.12 -11.50 7.51
C ILE A 147 10.36 -12.27 7.08
N ALA A 148 11.40 -11.57 6.62
CA ALA A 148 12.64 -12.22 6.19
C ALA A 148 13.34 -12.96 7.34
N VAL A 149 13.42 -12.34 8.52
CA VAL A 149 14.04 -12.97 9.70
C VAL A 149 13.26 -14.21 10.13
N GLN A 150 11.93 -14.11 10.16
CA GLN A 150 11.08 -15.23 10.58
C GLN A 150 11.12 -16.39 9.58
N ALA A 151 11.02 -16.09 8.28
CA ALA A 151 11.10 -17.09 7.22
C ALA A 151 12.48 -17.75 7.15
N ASN A 152 13.58 -16.99 7.17
CA ASN A 152 14.93 -17.55 7.15
C ASN A 152 15.19 -18.46 8.36
N LYS A 153 14.67 -18.09 9.54
CA LYS A 153 14.76 -18.91 10.75
C LYS A 153 13.98 -20.22 10.60
N GLU A 154 12.76 -20.16 10.05
CA GLU A 154 11.95 -21.35 9.76
C GLU A 154 12.62 -22.26 8.73
N ASP A 155 13.21 -21.67 7.69
CA ASP A 155 13.88 -22.38 6.59
C ASP A 155 15.30 -22.87 6.95
N GLY A 156 15.77 -22.60 8.17
CA GLY A 156 17.13 -22.96 8.62
C GLY A 156 18.24 -22.36 7.75
N CYS A 157 17.99 -21.24 7.08
CA CYS A 157 18.90 -20.67 6.09
C CYS A 157 19.33 -19.24 6.42
N THR A 158 20.41 -18.81 5.78
CA THR A 158 20.93 -17.45 5.86
C THR A 158 20.94 -16.79 4.49
N GLY A 159 20.89 -15.45 4.46
CA GLY A 159 20.95 -14.67 3.24
C GLY A 159 19.69 -13.87 2.94
N ARG A 160 19.57 -13.39 1.70
CA ARG A 160 18.48 -12.50 1.26
C ARG A 160 17.19 -13.30 1.02
N PHE A 161 16.10 -12.83 1.59
CA PHE A 161 14.74 -13.32 1.35
C PHE A 161 14.00 -12.50 0.28
N TRP A 162 14.15 -11.17 0.31
CA TRP A 162 13.54 -10.24 -0.66
C TRP A 162 14.49 -9.85 -1.79
N GLU A 163 13.92 -9.56 -2.96
CA GLU A 163 14.59 -8.93 -4.09
C GLU A 163 15.01 -7.52 -3.70
N GLY A 164 16.31 -7.24 -3.87
CA GLY A 164 16.96 -5.94 -3.65
C GLY A 164 16.13 -4.89 -2.91
N ARG A 165 15.55 -3.96 -3.67
CA ARG A 165 14.74 -2.85 -3.16
C ARG A 165 13.27 -3.08 -3.55
N PHE A 166 12.33 -2.81 -2.64
CA PHE A 166 10.91 -2.71 -3.00
C PHE A 166 10.69 -1.65 -4.09
N LYS A 167 9.70 -1.87 -4.96
CA LYS A 167 9.27 -0.89 -5.96
C LYS A 167 8.23 0.04 -5.36
N SER A 168 8.28 1.32 -5.73
CA SER A 168 7.29 2.33 -5.34
C SER A 168 6.83 3.10 -6.57
N GLN A 169 5.52 3.32 -6.71
CA GLN A 169 4.91 4.14 -7.75
C GLN A 169 3.98 5.18 -7.11
N ALA A 170 4.21 6.46 -7.42
CA ALA A 170 3.37 7.56 -6.97
C ALA A 170 2.02 7.53 -7.71
N LEU A 171 0.91 7.64 -6.97
CA LEU A 171 -0.45 7.69 -7.50
C LEU A 171 -0.95 9.13 -7.36
N LEU A 172 -1.03 9.86 -8.47
CA LEU A 172 -1.12 11.33 -8.46
C LEU A 172 -2.55 11.86 -8.37
N ASP A 173 -3.56 11.02 -8.59
CA ASP A 173 -4.98 11.39 -8.49
C ASP A 173 -5.85 10.23 -8.02
N GLU A 174 -7.11 10.54 -7.68
CA GLU A 174 -8.09 9.58 -7.16
C GLU A 174 -8.34 8.42 -8.14
N ALA A 175 -8.38 8.72 -9.44
CA ALA A 175 -8.51 7.73 -10.51
C ALA A 175 -7.36 6.71 -10.47
N ALA A 176 -6.11 7.17 -10.37
CA ALA A 176 -4.94 6.31 -10.25
C ALA A 176 -4.96 5.50 -8.96
N VAL A 177 -5.42 6.07 -7.84
CA VAL A 177 -5.57 5.37 -6.57
C VAL A 177 -6.59 4.24 -6.70
N ILE A 178 -7.81 4.52 -7.14
CA ILE A 178 -8.87 3.52 -7.26
C ILE A 178 -8.53 2.44 -8.29
N ALA A 179 -7.94 2.81 -9.44
CA ALA A 179 -7.47 1.85 -10.43
C ALA A 179 -6.37 0.92 -9.87
N CYS A 180 -5.43 1.49 -9.12
CA CYS A 180 -4.37 0.70 -8.50
C CYS A 180 -4.92 -0.21 -7.39
N MET A 181 -5.86 0.27 -6.56
CA MET A 181 -6.51 -0.54 -5.54
C MET A 181 -7.25 -1.72 -6.16
N ALA A 182 -8.06 -1.49 -7.20
CA ALA A 182 -8.76 -2.54 -7.93
C ALA A 182 -7.78 -3.54 -8.58
N TYR A 183 -6.69 -3.04 -9.18
CA TYR A 183 -5.58 -3.88 -9.63
C TYR A 183 -5.07 -4.76 -8.48
N VAL A 184 -4.73 -4.19 -7.32
CA VAL A 184 -4.20 -4.93 -6.17
C VAL A 184 -5.17 -6.00 -5.70
N ASP A 185 -6.43 -5.63 -5.45
CA ASP A 185 -7.46 -6.53 -4.94
C ASP A 185 -7.81 -7.68 -5.91
N LEU A 186 -7.68 -7.46 -7.23
CA LEU A 186 -7.88 -8.50 -8.25
C LEU A 186 -6.65 -9.36 -8.53
N ASN A 187 -5.50 -9.14 -7.88
CA ASN A 187 -4.30 -9.96 -8.13
C ASN A 187 -4.52 -11.46 -7.87
N PRO A 188 -5.11 -11.88 -6.73
CA PRO A 188 -5.33 -13.31 -6.48
C PRO A 188 -6.23 -13.99 -7.51
N ILE A 189 -7.25 -13.28 -7.99
CA ILE A 189 -8.18 -13.76 -9.00
C ILE A 189 -7.45 -13.97 -10.34
N ARG A 190 -6.68 -12.96 -10.78
CA ARG A 190 -5.86 -13.06 -12.01
C ARG A 190 -4.79 -14.13 -11.96
N ALA A 191 -4.25 -14.40 -10.77
CA ALA A 191 -3.27 -15.45 -10.57
C ALA A 191 -3.91 -16.85 -10.41
N ASN A 192 -5.24 -16.96 -10.52
CA ASN A 192 -6.00 -18.19 -10.29
C ASN A 192 -5.79 -18.79 -8.89
N ILE A 193 -5.54 -17.92 -7.89
CA ILE A 193 -5.42 -18.28 -6.47
C ILE A 193 -6.81 -18.26 -5.79
N ALA A 194 -7.70 -17.40 -6.28
CA ALA A 194 -9.08 -17.31 -5.82
C ALA A 194 -10.00 -17.18 -7.04
N THR A 195 -11.26 -17.59 -6.90
CA THR A 195 -12.26 -17.47 -7.97
C THR A 195 -13.02 -16.15 -7.90
N THR A 196 -13.20 -15.60 -6.69
CA THR A 196 -13.98 -14.38 -6.47
C THR A 196 -13.32 -13.45 -5.43
N PRO A 197 -13.66 -12.15 -5.41
CA PRO A 197 -13.13 -11.21 -4.42
C PRO A 197 -13.39 -11.61 -2.96
N GLU A 198 -14.58 -12.15 -2.63
CA GLU A 198 -14.93 -12.57 -1.28
C GLU A 198 -14.21 -13.85 -0.81
N THR A 199 -13.78 -14.70 -1.75
CA THR A 199 -12.99 -15.90 -1.45
C THR A 199 -11.48 -15.64 -1.49
N SER A 200 -11.05 -14.43 -1.88
CA SER A 200 -9.65 -14.05 -1.94
C SER A 200 -9.02 -13.81 -0.56
N ASN A 201 -8.57 -14.88 0.07
CA ASN A 201 -7.97 -14.82 1.41
C ASN A 201 -6.77 -13.85 1.47
N HIS A 202 -6.64 -13.14 2.60
CA HIS A 202 -5.54 -12.21 2.86
C HIS A 202 -5.46 -11.04 1.84
N THR A 203 -6.61 -10.49 1.46
CA THR A 203 -6.72 -9.24 0.68
C THR A 203 -7.51 -8.18 1.42
N SER A 204 -7.35 -6.92 1.02
CA SER A 204 -8.21 -5.84 1.50
C SER A 204 -9.66 -5.99 1.03
N ILE A 205 -9.91 -6.37 -0.22
CA ILE A 205 -11.27 -6.52 -0.74
C ILE A 205 -12.07 -7.55 0.04
N GLN A 206 -11.46 -8.68 0.41
CA GLN A 206 -12.12 -9.66 1.26
C GLN A 206 -12.54 -9.03 2.59
N GLN A 207 -11.64 -8.34 3.30
CA GLN A 207 -11.98 -7.71 4.58
C GLN A 207 -13.09 -6.66 4.44
N ARG A 208 -13.05 -5.88 3.36
CA ARG A 208 -14.05 -4.87 3.04
C ARG A 208 -15.41 -5.51 2.80
N ILE A 209 -15.50 -6.56 1.98
CA ILE A 209 -16.75 -7.30 1.74
C ILE A 209 -17.30 -7.91 3.04
N HIS A 210 -16.45 -8.55 3.84
CA HIS A 210 -16.88 -9.15 5.12
C HIS A 210 -17.43 -8.11 6.10
N SER A 211 -16.85 -6.91 6.13
CA SER A 211 -17.35 -5.81 6.95
C SER A 211 -18.63 -5.20 6.38
N ALA A 212 -18.71 -5.06 5.04
CA ALA A 212 -19.87 -4.53 4.34
C ALA A 212 -21.12 -5.39 4.54
N LYS A 213 -20.97 -6.73 4.62
CA LYS A 213 -22.06 -7.65 5.01
C LYS A 213 -22.68 -7.33 6.37
N LYS A 214 -21.95 -6.62 7.24
CA LYS A 214 -22.41 -6.14 8.56
C LYS A 214 -22.73 -4.63 8.55
N ALA A 215 -22.89 -4.03 7.38
CA ALA A 215 -23.05 -2.59 7.16
C ALA A 215 -21.94 -1.74 7.84
N LYS A 216 -20.70 -2.25 7.86
CA LYS A 216 -19.53 -1.62 8.50
C LYS A 216 -18.34 -1.55 7.55
N GLN A 217 -17.35 -0.76 7.92
CA GLN A 217 -16.03 -0.76 7.28
C GLN A 217 -14.98 -1.39 8.21
N PRO A 218 -13.93 -2.02 7.66
CA PRO A 218 -12.83 -2.53 8.46
C PRO A 218 -12.07 -1.37 9.12
N LYS A 219 -11.88 -1.45 10.44
CA LYS A 219 -11.23 -0.38 11.24
C LYS A 219 -9.74 -0.20 10.95
N VAL A 220 -9.09 -1.21 10.38
CA VAL A 220 -7.63 -1.29 10.19
C VAL A 220 -7.19 -0.88 8.78
N LEU A 221 -8.14 -0.64 7.87
CA LEU A 221 -7.88 -0.13 6.53
C LEU A 221 -8.35 1.32 6.42
N PHE A 222 -7.75 2.07 5.50
CA PHE A 222 -8.17 3.44 5.22
C PHE A 222 -9.65 3.45 4.77
N PRO A 223 -10.52 4.21 5.45
CA PRO A 223 -11.96 4.13 5.22
C PRO A 223 -12.36 4.82 3.92
N PHE A 224 -13.42 4.33 3.30
CA PHE A 224 -14.14 5.04 2.25
C PHE A 224 -15.06 6.08 2.88
N ILE A 225 -15.06 7.32 2.37
CA ILE A 225 -15.85 8.43 2.93
C ILE A 225 -16.93 8.94 1.97
N GLY A 226 -17.00 8.35 0.78
CA GLY A 226 -17.94 8.77 -0.24
C GLY A 226 -17.55 10.09 -0.90
N ASN A 227 -18.57 10.80 -1.38
CA ASN A 227 -18.36 12.11 -2.02
C ASN A 227 -17.82 13.14 -1.00
N PRO A 228 -16.80 13.94 -1.39
CA PRO A 228 -16.27 15.01 -0.55
C PRO A 228 -17.39 15.95 -0.09
N ARG A 229 -17.43 16.21 1.22
CA ARG A 229 -18.35 17.14 1.87
C ARG A 229 -17.55 18.13 2.71
N GLN A 230 -18.09 19.32 2.96
CA GLN A 230 -17.48 20.24 3.93
C GLN A 230 -17.35 19.51 5.28
N ASN A 231 -16.14 19.49 5.84
CA ASN A 231 -15.77 18.73 7.05
C ASN A 231 -15.86 17.20 6.94
N ALA A 232 -15.70 16.63 5.75
CA ALA A 232 -15.62 15.17 5.60
C ALA A 232 -14.44 14.60 6.42
N PRO A 233 -14.62 13.46 7.09
CA PRO A 233 -13.52 12.77 7.76
C PRO A 233 -12.45 12.37 6.74
N LYS A 234 -11.21 12.15 7.19
CA LYS A 234 -10.14 11.65 6.31
C LYS A 234 -10.47 10.25 5.79
N GLY A 235 -10.28 10.03 4.50
CA GLY A 235 -10.51 8.74 3.86
C GLY A 235 -10.44 8.80 2.33
N LEU A 236 -10.73 7.67 1.70
CA LEU A 236 -10.85 7.53 0.25
C LEU A 236 -12.15 8.16 -0.22
N ALA A 237 -12.06 9.18 -1.08
CA ALA A 237 -13.18 9.97 -1.63
C ALA A 237 -14.01 9.15 -2.63
N PHE A 238 -14.60 8.05 -2.15
CA PHE A 238 -15.31 7.07 -2.95
C PHE A 238 -16.24 6.27 -2.04
N GLU A 239 -17.37 5.78 -2.54
CA GLU A 239 -18.26 4.94 -1.74
C GLU A 239 -17.76 3.50 -1.72
N LEU A 240 -17.83 2.84 -0.56
CA LEU A 240 -17.38 1.46 -0.44
C LEU A 240 -18.22 0.50 -1.29
N THR A 241 -19.54 0.70 -1.34
CA THR A 241 -20.45 -0.15 -2.12
C THR A 241 -20.12 -0.08 -3.60
N GLU A 242 -19.89 1.13 -4.10
CA GLU A 242 -19.51 1.37 -5.48
C GLU A 242 -18.10 0.83 -5.77
N TYR A 243 -17.16 0.91 -4.81
CA TYR A 243 -15.85 0.27 -4.96
C TYR A 243 -15.95 -1.25 -5.09
N ILE A 244 -16.77 -1.90 -4.26
CA ILE A 244 -16.95 -3.35 -4.34
C ILE A 244 -17.55 -3.74 -5.69
N GLU A 245 -18.59 -3.01 -6.13
CA GLU A 245 -19.20 -3.19 -7.45
C GLU A 245 -18.19 -2.98 -8.57
N LEU A 246 -17.35 -1.94 -8.49
CA LEU A 246 -16.28 -1.69 -9.44
C LEU A 246 -15.30 -2.86 -9.52
N VAL A 247 -14.84 -3.37 -8.39
CA VAL A 247 -13.90 -4.50 -8.37
C VAL A 247 -14.54 -5.74 -8.98
N ASP A 248 -15.80 -6.02 -8.65
CA ASP A 248 -16.57 -7.12 -9.21
C ASP A 248 -16.70 -6.96 -10.74
N LEU A 249 -17.24 -5.83 -11.22
CA LEU A 249 -17.35 -5.51 -12.66
C LEU A 249 -16.02 -5.55 -13.39
N THR A 250 -14.95 -5.11 -12.74
CA THR A 250 -13.61 -5.16 -13.34
C THR A 250 -13.11 -6.59 -13.47
N GLY A 251 -13.35 -7.44 -12.48
CA GLY A 251 -13.13 -8.89 -12.60
C GLY A 251 -13.96 -9.48 -13.73
N ARG A 252 -15.18 -8.98 -13.90
CA ARG A 252 -16.13 -9.44 -14.94
C ARG A 252 -15.70 -9.12 -16.37
N CYS A 253 -15.16 -7.92 -16.59
CA CYS A 253 -14.71 -7.47 -17.90
C CYS A 253 -13.40 -8.12 -18.41
N ILE A 254 -12.72 -8.96 -17.62
CA ILE A 254 -11.57 -9.73 -18.08
C ILE A 254 -12.08 -10.83 -19.02
N ARG A 255 -11.79 -10.75 -20.33
CA ARG A 255 -12.27 -11.69 -21.38
C ARG A 255 -12.30 -13.17 -20.93
N GLU A 256 -13.31 -13.91 -21.40
CA GLU A 256 -13.53 -15.36 -21.14
C GLU A 256 -12.27 -16.25 -21.32
N ASP A 257 -11.33 -15.84 -22.17
CA ASP A 257 -10.09 -16.56 -22.48
C ASP A 257 -8.94 -16.27 -21.49
N LYS A 258 -9.15 -15.46 -20.45
CA LYS A 258 -8.12 -15.09 -19.46
C LYS A 258 -8.51 -15.46 -18.04
N CYS A 259 -7.52 -15.87 -17.24
CA CYS A 259 -7.70 -16.17 -15.82
C CYS A 259 -8.31 -14.97 -15.07
N GLY A 260 -9.46 -15.18 -14.43
CA GLY A 260 -10.10 -14.21 -13.53
C GLY A 260 -11.47 -13.64 -13.96
N TYR A 261 -12.15 -14.25 -14.93
CA TYR A 261 -13.47 -13.86 -15.44
C TYR A 261 -14.64 -14.09 -14.46
N ILE A 262 -15.63 -13.18 -14.45
CA ILE A 262 -16.91 -13.18 -13.70
C ILE A 262 -18.01 -12.59 -14.66
N ASP A 263 -19.33 -12.82 -14.52
CA ASP A 263 -20.41 -12.51 -15.53
C ASP A 263 -20.87 -11.02 -15.68
N ASN A 264 -21.58 -10.53 -16.72
CA ASN A 264 -21.33 -9.22 -17.40
C ASN A 264 -22.42 -8.08 -17.53
N ASN A 265 -23.39 -7.86 -16.64
CA ASN A 265 -24.56 -6.98 -16.93
C ASN A 265 -24.76 -5.63 -16.15
N LEU A 266 -23.84 -4.65 -16.07
CA LEU A 266 -24.11 -3.31 -15.43
C LEU A 266 -23.28 -2.09 -15.95
N PRO A 267 -23.81 -0.83 -15.89
CA PRO A 267 -23.04 0.45 -15.96
C PRO A 267 -23.26 1.39 -14.72
N ASN A 268 -22.42 2.39 -14.33
CA ASN A 268 -20.98 2.66 -14.52
C ASN A 268 -20.43 3.73 -13.52
N ILE A 269 -19.65 3.29 -12.53
CA ILE A 269 -18.73 4.13 -11.73
C ILE A 269 -17.61 4.77 -12.57
N LEU A 270 -17.36 4.20 -13.74
CA LEU A 270 -16.45 4.69 -14.76
C LEU A 270 -16.84 6.09 -15.27
N THR A 271 -18.15 6.36 -15.32
CA THR A 271 -18.70 7.68 -15.68
C THR A 271 -18.39 8.74 -14.61
N ARG A 272 -18.33 8.36 -13.32
CA ARG A 272 -17.95 9.27 -12.23
C ARG A 272 -16.44 9.56 -12.20
N LEU A 273 -15.63 8.58 -12.55
CA LEU A 273 -14.17 8.73 -12.60
C LEU A 273 -13.67 9.37 -13.92
N ASN A 274 -14.57 9.64 -14.87
CA ASN A 274 -14.26 10.13 -16.20
C ASN A 274 -13.24 9.24 -16.96
N ILE A 275 -13.36 7.92 -16.82
CA ILE A 275 -12.48 6.94 -17.49
C ILE A 275 -13.35 6.05 -18.40
N SER A 276 -12.94 5.83 -19.65
CA SER A 276 -13.63 4.90 -20.55
C SER A 276 -13.48 3.44 -20.10
N THR A 277 -14.46 2.58 -20.38
CA THR A 277 -14.44 1.15 -19.99
C THR A 277 -13.25 0.39 -20.53
N GLU A 278 -12.88 0.62 -21.79
CA GLU A 278 -11.72 -0.01 -22.41
C GLU A 278 -10.42 0.40 -21.72
N ASN A 279 -10.26 1.70 -21.42
CA ASN A 279 -9.09 2.21 -20.71
C ASN A 279 -9.03 1.68 -19.28
N TRP A 280 -10.16 1.61 -18.60
CA TRP A 280 -10.27 1.09 -17.25
C TRP A 280 -9.82 -0.37 -17.14
N LEU A 281 -10.28 -1.22 -18.08
CA LEU A 281 -9.86 -2.62 -18.12
C LEU A 281 -8.35 -2.74 -18.30
N VAL A 282 -7.77 -1.91 -19.18
CA VAL A 282 -6.33 -1.87 -19.40
C VAL A 282 -5.59 -1.43 -18.13
N LEU A 283 -6.06 -0.39 -17.44
CA LEU A 283 -5.46 0.11 -16.18
C LEU A 283 -5.46 -0.95 -15.08
N THR A 284 -6.58 -1.62 -14.87
CA THR A 284 -6.78 -2.58 -13.78
C THR A 284 -6.17 -3.95 -14.04
N THR A 285 -5.94 -4.31 -15.31
CA THR A 285 -5.33 -5.60 -15.67
C THR A 285 -3.83 -5.50 -15.94
N GLN A 286 -3.35 -4.40 -16.52
CA GLN A 286 -1.99 -4.24 -17.03
C GLN A 286 -1.18 -3.12 -16.33
N PHE A 287 -1.62 -2.65 -15.16
CA PHE A 287 -0.99 -1.56 -14.41
C PHE A 287 0.54 -1.64 -14.36
N ARG A 288 1.09 -2.81 -14.01
CA ARG A 288 2.54 -3.00 -13.83
C ARG A 288 3.34 -2.95 -15.14
N THR A 289 2.77 -3.44 -16.25
CA THR A 289 3.46 -3.46 -17.55
C THR A 289 3.41 -2.09 -18.22
N LEU A 290 2.36 -1.32 -17.94
CA LEU A 290 2.13 -0.02 -18.55
C LEU A 290 2.86 1.11 -17.81
N PHE A 291 2.98 1.01 -16.49
CA PHE A 291 3.55 2.07 -15.66
C PHE A 291 4.87 1.62 -15.01
N HIS A 292 5.94 2.37 -15.29
CA HIS A 292 7.25 2.21 -14.66
C HIS A 292 7.65 3.41 -13.78
N GLY A 293 6.75 4.39 -13.62
CA GLY A 293 6.96 5.64 -12.87
C GLY A 293 5.67 6.11 -12.21
N ALA A 294 5.54 7.42 -12.00
CA ALA A 294 4.32 8.03 -11.46
C ALA A 294 3.12 7.84 -12.40
N VAL A 295 1.93 7.71 -11.83
CA VAL A 295 0.68 7.37 -12.53
C VAL A 295 -0.41 8.37 -12.17
N GLY A 296 -1.12 8.87 -13.17
CA GLY A 296 -2.21 9.83 -13.03
C GLY A 296 -2.41 10.60 -14.34
N ASN A 297 -3.37 11.52 -14.33
CA ASN A 297 -3.73 12.33 -15.47
C ASN A 297 -2.54 13.17 -16.01
N PRO A 298 -2.56 13.58 -17.29
CA PRO A 298 -1.43 14.24 -17.92
C PRO A 298 -1.00 15.56 -17.27
N LYS A 299 -1.95 16.30 -16.66
CA LYS A 299 -1.66 17.55 -15.97
C LYS A 299 -0.88 17.28 -14.67
N ALA A 300 -1.41 16.40 -13.81
CA ALA A 300 -0.76 16.00 -12.57
C ALA A 300 0.64 15.40 -12.82
N LEU A 301 0.79 14.59 -13.89
CA LEU A 301 2.08 14.02 -14.26
C LEU A 301 3.09 15.06 -14.77
N THR A 302 2.60 16.12 -15.43
CA THR A 302 3.43 17.25 -15.86
C THR A 302 3.92 18.06 -14.67
N GLU A 303 3.03 18.37 -13.73
CA GLU A 303 3.36 19.06 -12.47
C GLU A 303 4.38 18.26 -11.65
N PHE A 304 4.15 16.96 -11.46
CA PHE A 304 5.09 16.04 -10.80
C PHE A 304 6.48 16.06 -11.44
N CYS A 305 6.55 15.98 -12.77
CA CYS A 305 7.83 15.99 -13.48
C CYS A 305 8.57 17.31 -13.34
N GLN A 306 7.86 18.44 -13.26
CA GLN A 306 8.44 19.76 -13.02
C GLN A 306 9.01 19.88 -11.60
N HIS A 307 8.24 19.49 -10.58
CA HIS A 307 8.67 19.53 -9.18
C HIS A 307 9.86 18.60 -8.90
N GLN A 308 9.87 17.40 -9.48
CA GLN A 308 10.96 16.43 -9.32
C GLN A 308 12.17 16.70 -10.25
N HIS A 309 12.14 17.77 -11.05
CA HIS A 309 13.16 18.10 -12.04
C HIS A 309 13.51 16.94 -12.99
N LEU A 310 12.51 16.14 -13.36
CA LEU A 310 12.69 14.97 -14.21
C LEU A 310 12.73 15.37 -15.68
N LYS A 311 13.85 15.10 -16.35
CA LYS A 311 14.03 15.41 -17.79
C LYS A 311 13.13 14.60 -18.73
N LYS A 312 12.55 13.49 -18.26
CA LYS A 312 11.70 12.61 -19.07
C LYS A 312 10.38 12.34 -18.37
N ARG A 313 9.31 12.57 -19.13
CA ARG A 313 7.92 12.24 -18.83
C ARG A 313 7.66 10.75 -19.12
N ALA A 314 8.25 9.87 -18.30
CA ALA A 314 8.04 8.42 -18.44
C ALA A 314 6.54 8.10 -18.28
N ALA A 315 6.01 7.23 -19.14
CA ALA A 315 4.59 6.84 -19.19
C ALA A 315 3.56 7.95 -19.56
N VAL A 316 3.96 9.19 -19.88
CA VAL A 316 2.98 10.26 -20.23
C VAL A 316 2.09 9.91 -21.43
N SER A 317 2.63 9.30 -22.48
CA SER A 317 1.80 8.89 -23.62
C SER A 317 0.77 7.83 -23.25
N VAL A 318 1.11 6.95 -22.30
CA VAL A 318 0.19 5.92 -21.80
C VAL A 318 -0.84 6.56 -20.87
N CYS A 319 -0.42 7.45 -19.97
CA CYS A 319 -1.34 8.19 -19.10
C CYS A 319 -2.29 9.10 -19.89
N GLN A 320 -1.82 9.75 -20.96
CA GLN A 320 -2.67 10.54 -21.87
C GLN A 320 -3.71 9.71 -22.60
N LYS A 321 -3.46 8.43 -22.82
CA LYS A 321 -4.45 7.56 -23.46
C LYS A 321 -5.44 6.99 -22.47
N LEU A 322 -5.00 6.71 -21.24
CA LEU A 322 -5.77 5.93 -20.26
C LEU A 322 -6.43 6.76 -19.15
N PHE A 323 -5.94 7.97 -18.88
CA PHE A 323 -6.43 8.90 -17.84
C PHE A 323 -6.81 10.28 -18.40
N ALA A 324 -7.10 10.37 -19.70
CA ALA A 324 -7.63 11.59 -20.35
C ALA A 324 -9.14 11.52 -20.49
#